data_AF-A0A652KCD0-F1
#
_entry.id   AF-A0A652KCD0-F1
#
_cell.length_a   1.000
_cell.length_b   1.000
_cell.length_c   1.000
_cell.angle_alpha   90.00
_cell.angle_beta   90.00
_cell.angle_gamma   90.00
#
_symmetry.space_group_name_H-M   'P 1'
#
loop_
_entity.id
_entity.type
_entity.pdbx_description
1 polymer ?
#
loop_
_entity_poly.entity_id
_entity_poly.type
_entity_poly.pdbx_seq_one_letter_code
_entity_poly.pdbx_strand_id
1 'polypeptide(L)'
;MQNSAPLPHVDLTDAQWGLLAELVTTPQRDPGSGTADAEAAVARGIDAGQVQRDEPLLNWLKLIERRDGRLAATALGAAVHYRRLCESSERRLSEVARLAEAHATTAPHLALAVRRLAQGSVTFDEALSGAVQRPA
;
A
#
# COMPACT_ATOMS: atom_id res chain seq x y z
N MET A 1 -2.05 -38.70 -0.53
CA MET A 1 -2.10 -37.38 0.14
C MET A 1 -0.90 -36.60 -0.33
N GLN A 2 -1.08 -35.57 -1.14
CA GLN A 2 0.03 -34.73 -1.61
C GLN A 2 0.35 -33.73 -0.50
N ASN A 3 1.52 -33.87 0.13
CA ASN A 3 2.11 -32.83 0.96
C ASN A 3 2.55 -31.70 0.03
N SER A 4 1.70 -30.70 -0.19
CA SER A 4 2.13 -29.42 -0.74
C SER A 4 3.13 -28.82 0.24
N ALA A 5 4.41 -28.82 -0.12
CA ALA A 5 5.41 -28.05 0.61
C ALA A 5 4.92 -26.59 0.69
N PRO A 6 5.08 -25.90 1.84
CA PRO A 6 4.70 -24.50 1.94
C PRO A 6 5.43 -23.72 0.85
N LEU A 7 4.67 -22.92 0.08
CA LEU A 7 5.25 -22.03 -0.91
C LEU A 7 6.29 -21.15 -0.21
N PRO A 8 7.50 -20.99 -0.77
CA PRO A 8 8.49 -20.10 -0.19
C PRO A 8 7.88 -18.69 -0.09
N HIS A 9 7.68 -18.22 1.15
CA HIS A 9 7.25 -16.85 1.42
C HIS A 9 8.46 -15.95 1.27
N VAL A 10 8.42 -15.02 0.32
CA VAL A 10 9.42 -13.97 0.20
C VAL A 10 8.84 -12.70 0.77
N ASP A 11 9.31 -12.32 1.95
CA ASP A 11 9.02 -11.03 2.56
C ASP A 11 9.92 -9.95 1.95
N LEU A 12 9.32 -8.99 1.26
CA LEU A 12 10.04 -7.80 0.85
C LEU A 12 10.27 -6.90 2.06
N THR A 13 11.45 -6.29 2.13
CA THR A 13 11.76 -5.27 3.14
C THR A 13 10.93 -4.00 2.93
N ASP A 14 10.83 -3.14 3.95
CA ASP A 14 10.14 -1.85 3.80
C ASP A 14 10.75 -0.97 2.71
N ALA A 15 12.08 -1.04 2.53
CA ALA A 15 12.76 -0.33 1.45
C ALA A 15 12.36 -0.86 0.06
N GLN A 16 12.29 -2.18 -0.10
CA GLN A 16 11.87 -2.82 -1.35
C GLN A 16 10.41 -2.51 -1.69
N TRP A 17 9.55 -2.50 -0.68
CA TRP A 17 8.17 -2.07 -0.83
C TRP A 17 8.04 -0.59 -1.20
N GLY A 18 8.87 0.27 -0.60
CA GLY A 18 8.93 1.69 -0.93
C GLY A 18 9.34 1.91 -2.38
N LEU A 19 10.41 1.25 -2.82
CA LEU A 19 10.87 1.30 -4.21
C LEU A 19 9.79 0.82 -5.19
N LEU A 20 9.13 -0.30 -4.88
CA LEU A 20 8.04 -0.82 -5.73
C LEU A 20 6.87 0.17 -5.81
N ALA A 21 6.48 0.80 -4.70
CA ALA A 21 5.42 1.80 -4.67
C ALA A 21 5.75 3.00 -5.57
N GLU A 22 6.98 3.51 -5.48
CA GLU A 22 7.46 4.61 -6.32
C GLU A 22 7.39 4.25 -7.81
N LEU A 23 7.87 3.07 -8.18
CA LEU A 23 7.90 2.59 -9.57
C LEU A 23 6.51 2.30 -10.15
N VAL A 24 5.52 1.98 -9.32
CA VAL A 24 4.11 1.86 -9.73
C VAL A 24 3.52 3.23 -10.07
N THR A 25 3.92 4.29 -9.37
CA THR A 25 3.43 5.65 -9.66
C THR A 25 4.09 6.26 -10.89
N THR A 26 5.40 6.06 -11.08
CA THR A 26 6.14 6.65 -12.20
C THR A 26 7.41 5.86 -12.50
N PRO A 27 7.63 5.42 -13.75
CA PRO A 27 8.90 4.83 -14.18
C PRO A 27 10.06 5.80 -13.95
N GLN A 28 11.17 5.30 -13.44
CA GLN A 28 12.31 6.10 -13.04
C GLN A 28 13.52 5.86 -13.91
N ARG A 29 14.28 6.92 -14.19
CA ARG A 29 15.61 6.75 -14.76
C ARG A 29 16.52 6.09 -13.74
N ASP A 30 17.51 5.37 -14.24
CA ASP A 30 18.53 4.77 -13.42
C ASP A 30 19.24 5.85 -12.60
N PRO A 31 19.18 5.84 -11.26
CA PRO A 31 19.86 6.85 -10.47
C PRO A 31 21.40 6.77 -10.60
N GLY A 32 21.93 5.68 -11.17
CA GLY A 32 23.34 5.54 -11.54
C GLY A 32 23.72 6.15 -12.91
N SER A 33 22.76 6.66 -13.71
CA SER A 33 23.05 7.17 -15.07
C SER A 33 23.58 8.60 -15.12
N GLY A 34 23.45 9.38 -14.05
CA GLY A 34 23.95 10.77 -14.01
C GLY A 34 23.54 11.55 -12.77
N THR A 35 24.21 12.67 -12.51
CA THR A 35 24.01 13.50 -11.30
C THR A 35 22.59 14.08 -11.20
N ALA A 36 22.01 14.54 -12.31
CA ALA A 36 20.65 15.06 -12.33
C ALA A 36 19.59 13.98 -12.06
N ASP A 37 19.85 12.73 -12.49
CA ASP A 37 18.95 11.60 -12.24
C ASP A 37 19.04 11.13 -10.77
N ALA A 38 20.24 11.20 -10.18
CA ALA A 38 20.44 10.96 -8.74
C ALA A 38 19.73 12.02 -7.87
N GLU A 39 19.83 13.31 -8.20
CA GLU A 39 19.13 14.38 -7.47
C GLU A 39 17.60 14.21 -7.55
N ALA A 40 17.07 13.85 -8.73
CA ALA A 40 15.64 13.60 -8.91
C ALA A 40 15.13 12.34 -8.18
N ALA A 41 16.00 11.35 -7.97
CA ALA A 41 15.70 10.17 -7.15
C ALA A 41 15.69 10.54 -5.65
N VAL A 42 16.69 11.29 -5.19
CA VAL A 42 16.77 11.77 -3.80
C VAL A 42 15.57 12.66 -3.44
N ALA A 43 15.12 13.53 -4.34
CA ALA A 43 13.92 14.35 -4.14
C ALA A 43 12.65 13.52 -3.95
N ARG A 44 12.64 12.26 -4.40
CA ARG A 44 11.57 11.28 -4.20
C ARG A 44 11.84 10.30 -3.06
N GLY A 45 12.89 10.55 -2.27
CA GLY A 45 13.29 9.69 -1.16
C GLY A 45 13.95 8.38 -1.60
N ILE A 46 14.46 8.31 -2.82
CA ILE A 46 15.04 7.09 -3.40
C ILE A 46 16.55 7.18 -3.34
N ASP A 47 17.13 6.24 -2.59
CA ASP A 47 18.57 6.07 -2.48
C ASP A 47 19.10 5.19 -3.62
N ALA A 48 19.98 5.76 -4.45
CA ALA A 48 20.62 5.05 -5.55
C ALA A 48 21.35 3.77 -5.10
N GLY A 49 22.02 3.82 -3.94
CA GLY A 49 22.70 2.66 -3.37
C GLY A 49 21.71 1.58 -2.94
N GLN A 50 20.54 1.97 -2.43
CA GLN A 50 19.45 1.05 -2.11
C GLN A 50 18.85 0.42 -3.37
N VAL A 51 18.59 1.20 -4.41
CA VAL A 51 18.08 0.69 -5.70
C VAL A 51 19.02 -0.36 -6.28
N GLN A 52 20.33 -0.08 -6.30
CA GLN A 52 21.32 -1.01 -6.83
C GLN A 52 21.39 -2.34 -6.03
N ARG A 53 21.10 -2.30 -4.72
CA ARG A 53 21.02 -3.50 -3.87
C ARG A 53 19.73 -4.29 -4.08
N ASP A 54 18.60 -3.61 -4.24
CA ASP A 54 17.28 -4.24 -4.29
C ASP A 54 16.87 -4.70 -5.69
N GLU A 55 17.36 -4.03 -6.75
CA GLU A 55 16.99 -4.31 -8.13
C GLU A 55 17.16 -5.80 -8.51
N PRO A 56 18.28 -6.48 -8.22
CA PRO A 56 18.47 -7.86 -8.63
C PRO A 56 17.38 -8.81 -8.12
N LEU A 57 17.00 -8.66 -6.85
CA LEU A 57 15.96 -9.49 -6.22
C LEU A 57 14.58 -9.18 -6.82
N LEU A 58 14.23 -7.90 -6.90
CA LEU A 58 12.92 -7.47 -7.42
C LEU A 58 12.73 -7.83 -8.90
N ASN A 59 13.80 -7.78 -9.69
CA ASN A 59 13.81 -8.24 -11.08
C ASN A 59 13.74 -9.77 -11.18
N TRP A 60 14.41 -10.51 -10.28
CA TRP A 60 14.29 -11.97 -10.20
C TRP A 60 12.85 -12.41 -9.88
N LEU A 61 12.18 -11.70 -8.97
CA LEU A 61 10.77 -11.87 -8.64
C LEU A 61 9.79 -11.35 -9.72
N LYS A 62 10.31 -10.75 -10.81
CA LYS A 62 9.51 -10.15 -11.90
C LYS A 62 8.57 -9.03 -11.45
N LEU A 63 8.92 -8.33 -10.36
CA LEU A 63 8.13 -7.20 -9.85
C LEU A 63 8.51 -5.89 -10.56
N ILE A 64 9.74 -5.80 -11.03
CA ILE A 64 10.25 -4.64 -11.77
C ILE A 64 10.95 -5.09 -13.06
N GLU A 65 11.09 -4.18 -14.00
CA GLU A 65 11.79 -4.39 -15.26
C GLU A 65 12.53 -3.13 -15.71
N ARG A 66 13.48 -3.30 -16.63
CA ARG A 66 14.10 -2.20 -17.37
C ARG A 66 13.40 -2.04 -18.72
N ARG A 67 12.77 -0.88 -18.92
CA ARG A 67 12.07 -0.50 -20.15
C ARG A 67 12.57 0.86 -20.61
N ASP A 68 13.08 0.94 -21.86
CA ASP A 68 13.57 2.19 -22.45
C ASP A 68 14.62 2.91 -21.59
N GLY A 69 15.53 2.16 -20.97
CA GLY A 69 16.57 2.68 -20.08
C GLY A 69 16.05 3.19 -18.72
N ARG A 70 14.79 2.87 -18.37
CA ARG A 70 14.15 3.23 -17.11
C ARG A 70 13.75 2.00 -16.33
N LEU A 71 13.86 2.08 -15.02
CA LEU A 71 13.28 1.11 -14.11
C LEU A 71 11.77 1.37 -14.01
N ALA A 72 10.96 0.31 -14.11
CA ALA A 72 9.51 0.39 -14.02
C ALA A 72 8.94 -0.81 -13.27
N ALA A 73 7.78 -0.65 -12.64
CA ALA A 73 7.03 -1.79 -12.12
C ALA A 73 6.42 -2.59 -13.28
N THR A 74 6.46 -3.92 -13.18
CA THR A 74 5.71 -4.79 -14.10
C THR A 74 4.22 -4.80 -13.72
N ALA A 75 3.38 -5.41 -14.55
CA ALA A 75 1.98 -5.67 -14.18
C ALA A 75 1.86 -6.54 -12.90
N LEU A 76 2.77 -7.51 -12.71
CA LEU A 76 2.84 -8.30 -11.49
C LEU A 76 3.25 -7.45 -10.29
N GLY A 77 4.27 -6.59 -10.45
CA GLY A 77 4.70 -5.65 -9.42
C GLY A 77 3.58 -4.73 -8.97
N ALA A 78 2.82 -4.17 -9.93
CA ALA A 78 1.66 -3.34 -9.65
C ALA A 78 0.57 -4.13 -8.89
N ALA A 79 0.24 -5.34 -9.32
CA ALA A 79 -0.74 -6.19 -8.65
C ALA A 79 -0.33 -6.51 -7.20
N VAL A 80 0.95 -6.85 -6.99
CA VAL A 80 1.51 -7.13 -5.65
C VAL A 80 1.47 -5.89 -4.76
N HIS A 81 1.82 -4.72 -5.29
CA HIS A 81 1.72 -3.45 -4.59
C HIS A 81 0.27 -3.13 -4.17
N TYR A 82 -0.68 -3.19 -5.11
CA TYR A 82 -2.07 -2.85 -4.80
C TYR A 82 -2.74 -3.84 -3.85
N ARG A 83 -2.38 -5.13 -3.93
CA ARG A 83 -2.83 -6.13 -2.95
C ARG A 83 -2.38 -5.75 -1.53
N ARG A 84 -1.09 -5.46 -1.33
CA ARG A 84 -0.59 -5.02 0.00
C ARG A 84 -1.26 -3.73 0.46
N LEU A 85 -1.47 -2.77 -0.45
CA LEU A 85 -2.15 -1.52 -0.13
C LEU A 85 -3.59 -1.76 0.34
N CYS A 86 -4.31 -2.68 -0.32
CA CYS A 86 -5.65 -3.09 0.04
C CYS A 86 -5.66 -3.73 1.44
N GLU A 87 -4.84 -4.74 1.69
CA GLU A 87 -4.73 -5.43 2.98
C GLU A 87 -4.36 -4.45 4.13
N SER A 88 -3.46 -3.50 3.88
CA SER A 88 -3.09 -2.44 4.84
C SER A 88 -4.24 -1.47 5.11
N SER A 89 -5.02 -1.13 4.09
CA SER A 89 -6.16 -0.24 4.21
C SER A 89 -7.32 -0.89 4.95
N GLU A 90 -7.61 -2.17 4.67
CA GLU A 90 -8.59 -2.98 5.40
C GLU A 90 -8.26 -3.10 6.89
N ARG A 91 -6.98 -3.32 7.21
CA ARG A 91 -6.51 -3.35 8.60
C ARG A 91 -6.75 -2.02 9.31
N ARG A 92 -6.37 -0.91 8.68
CA ARG A 92 -6.58 0.45 9.24
C ARG A 92 -8.06 0.78 9.40
N LEU A 93 -8.91 0.42 8.44
CA LEU A 93 -10.37 0.60 8.55
C LEU A 93 -10.94 -0.22 9.72
N SER A 94 -10.44 -1.44 9.93
CA SER A 94 -10.83 -2.27 11.07
C SER A 94 -10.39 -1.66 12.41
N GLU A 95 -9.20 -1.07 12.48
CA GLU A 95 -8.70 -0.35 13.66
C GLU A 95 -9.56 0.89 13.97
N VAL A 96 -9.93 1.67 12.95
CA VAL A 96 -10.84 2.82 13.09
C VAL A 96 -12.21 2.37 13.61
N ALA A 97 -12.78 1.28 13.08
CA ALA A 97 -14.05 0.75 13.56
C ALA A 97 -13.96 0.26 15.02
N ARG A 98 -12.87 -0.41 15.40
CA ARG A 98 -12.63 -0.83 16.79
C ARG A 98 -12.45 0.34 17.74
N LEU A 99 -11.77 1.40 17.28
CA LEU A 99 -11.62 2.64 18.06
C LEU A 99 -12.99 3.29 18.32
N ALA A 100 -13.84 3.39 17.28
CA ALA A 100 -15.19 3.93 17.45
C ALA A 100 -16.03 3.07 18.40
N GLU A 101 -15.90 1.74 18.32
CA GLU A 101 -16.59 0.80 19.21
C GLU A 101 -16.18 0.97 20.68
N ALA A 102 -14.90 1.21 20.95
CA ALA A 102 -14.41 1.45 22.31
C ALA A 102 -15.07 2.68 22.97
N HIS A 103 -15.61 3.61 22.16
CA HIS A 103 -16.33 4.80 22.60
C HIS A 103 -17.86 4.71 22.41
N ALA A 104 -18.40 3.52 22.12
CA ALA A 104 -19.83 3.34 21.85
C ALA A 104 -20.74 3.76 23.02
N THR A 105 -20.25 3.73 24.26
CA THR A 105 -21.00 4.21 25.44
C THR A 105 -21.20 5.72 25.43
N THR A 106 -20.27 6.48 24.85
CA THR A 106 -20.35 7.95 24.73
C THR A 106 -21.05 8.37 23.44
N ALA A 107 -20.83 7.64 22.34
CA ALA A 107 -21.36 7.98 21.03
C ALA A 107 -21.82 6.73 20.23
N PRO A 108 -22.94 6.11 20.63
CA PRO A 108 -23.39 4.83 20.05
C PRO A 108 -23.74 4.94 18.57
N HIS A 109 -24.36 6.05 18.16
CA HIS A 109 -24.72 6.29 16.76
C HIS A 109 -23.49 6.48 15.86
N LEU A 110 -22.45 7.15 16.38
CA LEU A 110 -21.18 7.29 15.67
C LEU A 110 -20.48 5.95 15.50
N ALA A 111 -20.43 5.12 16.55
CA ALA A 111 -19.86 3.78 16.48
C ALA A 111 -20.57 2.91 15.43
N LEU A 112 -21.90 2.95 15.39
CA LEU A 112 -22.69 2.25 14.38
C LEU A 112 -22.45 2.80 12.96
N ALA A 113 -22.42 4.11 12.79
CA ALA A 113 -22.18 4.75 11.49
C ALA A 113 -20.79 4.39 10.94
N VAL A 114 -19.75 4.48 11.78
CA VAL A 114 -18.37 4.08 11.42
C VAL A 114 -18.31 2.60 11.04
N ARG A 115 -18.98 1.72 11.79
CA ARG A 115 -19.01 0.29 11.48
C ARG A 115 -19.65 0.00 10.12
N ARG A 116 -20.83 0.58 9.85
CA ARG A 116 -21.53 0.41 8.57
C ARG A 116 -20.73 0.98 7.40
N LEU A 117 -20.06 2.11 7.61
CA LEU A 117 -19.18 2.72 6.62
C LEU A 117 -17.96 1.83 6.32
N ALA A 118 -17.29 1.31 7.35
CA ALA A 118 -16.14 0.40 7.19
C ALA A 118 -16.52 -0.91 6.48
N GLN A 119 -17.77 -1.37 6.64
CA GLN A 119 -18.32 -2.54 5.94
C GLN A 119 -18.80 -2.24 4.51
N GLY A 120 -18.76 -0.97 4.07
CA GLY A 120 -19.29 -0.54 2.78
C GLY A 120 -20.81 -0.69 2.64
N SER A 121 -21.54 -0.80 3.76
CA SER A 121 -23.00 -0.97 3.77
C SER A 121 -23.76 0.36 3.64
N VAL A 122 -23.06 1.48 3.74
CA VAL A 122 -23.57 2.85 3.55
C VAL A 122 -22.50 3.71 2.90
N THR A 123 -22.92 4.77 2.22
CA THR A 123 -22.02 5.82 1.76
C THR A 123 -21.57 6.72 2.90
N PHE A 124 -20.53 7.54 2.66
CA PHE A 124 -20.08 8.53 3.64
C PHE A 124 -21.19 9.53 4.00
N ASP A 125 -21.96 10.00 3.01
CA ASP A 125 -23.04 10.97 3.22
C ASP A 125 -24.19 10.38 4.06
N GLU A 126 -24.51 9.10 3.84
CA GLU A 126 -25.49 8.35 4.64
C GLU A 126 -25.00 8.15 6.09
N ALA A 127 -23.72 7.80 6.28
CA ALA A 127 -23.11 7.66 7.60
C ALA A 127 -23.11 9.00 8.36
N LEU A 128 -22.79 10.10 7.68
CA LEU A 128 -22.78 11.44 8.26
C LEU A 128 -24.19 11.87 8.68
N SER A 129 -25.19 11.64 7.82
CA SER A 129 -26.58 11.96 8.12
C SER A 129 -27.12 11.15 9.31
N GLY A 130 -26.76 9.87 9.40
CA GLY A 130 -27.14 8.99 10.51
C GLY A 130 -26.40 9.28 11.82
N ALA A 131 -25.18 9.82 11.76
CA ALA A 131 -24.41 10.22 12.94
C ALA A 131 -24.89 11.56 13.55
N VAL A 132 -25.51 12.43 12.75
CA VAL A 132 -26.00 13.76 13.14
C VAL A 132 -27.44 13.72 13.70
N GLN A 133 -28.21 12.66 13.42
CA GLN A 133 -29.56 12.50 13.99
C GLN A 133 -29.47 12.38 15.53
N ARG A 134 -29.92 13.46 16.19
CA ARG A 134 -29.79 13.74 17.63
C ARG A 134 -30.60 12.79 18.53
N PRO A 135 -30.19 12.69 19.82
CA PRO A 135 -30.97 12.06 20.88
C PRO A 135 -32.26 12.85 21.13
N ALA A 136 -33.35 12.10 21.34
CA ALA A 136 -34.53 12.57 22.05
C ALA A 136 -34.30 12.49 23.56
#